data_AF-A0A7C5K6K5-F1
#
_entry.id   AF-A0A7C5K6K5-F1
#
_cell.length_a   1.000
_cell.length_b   1.000
_cell.length_c   1.000
_cell.angle_alpha   90.00
_cell.angle_beta   90.00
_cell.angle_gamma   90.00
#
_symmetry.space_group_name_H-M   'P 1'
#
loop_
_entity.id
_entity.type
_entity.pdbx_description
1 polymer ?
#
loop_
_entity_poly.entity_id
_entity_poly.type
_entity_poly.pdbx_seq_one_letter_code
_entity_poly.pdbx_strand_id
1 'polypeptide(L)'
;MTGKNQLKHQIDRTIAELCADIAREPMLHFSEADIQQMLVERLRQIKGLDTDVDTARRRAKDSKAVYKTRLVHREYGDGERGRIDVVVFDPEDAAKIDNANLQIGDDYLVPDFAVELGTEKTTNALTHIKNDLEKLERAKTAGYLIYIFRDTTKSPTGQKRRQQADKSVERRFKKVVLEEVVKKELPSNIRVLAVLLGSFRDQSKLQNQCQILDKGTGSFVAKSIDRARKKKAELIEFLMKQLAWEPSEASTMWCGSQTAGG
;
A
#
# COMPACT_ATOMS: atom_id res chain seq x y z
N MET A 1 -13.58 -20.25 4.15
CA MET A 1 -13.06 -19.09 3.39
C MET A 1 -12.78 -19.55 1.97
N THR A 2 -13.21 -18.81 0.96
CA THR A 2 -12.92 -19.11 -0.46
C THR A 2 -11.43 -18.97 -0.74
N GLY A 3 -10.93 -19.58 -1.83
CA GLY A 3 -9.52 -19.45 -2.24
C GLY A 3 -9.06 -18.00 -2.41
N LYS A 4 -9.95 -17.12 -2.91
CA LYS A 4 -9.67 -15.67 -3.04
C LYS A 4 -9.49 -14.96 -1.71
N ASN A 5 -10.30 -15.28 -0.69
CA ASN A 5 -10.14 -14.68 0.64
C ASN A 5 -8.83 -15.11 1.31
N GLN A 6 -8.41 -16.35 1.09
CA GLN A 6 -7.12 -16.83 1.58
C GLN A 6 -5.95 -16.12 0.89
N LEU A 7 -6.01 -15.96 -0.44
CA LEU A 7 -4.99 -15.22 -1.21
C LEU A 7 -4.91 -13.76 -0.76
N LYS A 8 -6.05 -13.08 -0.62
CA LYS A 8 -6.09 -11.70 -0.10
C LYS A 8 -5.39 -11.60 1.26
N HIS A 9 -5.71 -12.49 2.20
CA HIS A 9 -5.08 -12.48 3.52
C HIS A 9 -3.55 -12.69 3.44
N GLN A 10 -3.05 -13.52 2.52
CA GLN A 10 -1.62 -13.70 2.30
C GLN A 10 -0.95 -12.45 1.70
N ILE A 11 -1.63 -11.75 0.79
CA ILE A 11 -1.17 -10.47 0.25
C ILE A 11 -1.16 -9.39 1.33
N ASP A 12 -2.25 -9.25 2.10
CA ASP A 12 -2.34 -8.32 3.24
C ASP A 12 -1.15 -8.53 4.19
N ARG A 13 -0.89 -9.79 4.55
CA ARG A 13 0.22 -10.16 5.43
C ARG A 13 1.57 -9.83 4.82
N THR A 14 1.76 -10.09 3.54
CA THR A 14 3.01 -9.78 2.83
C THR A 14 3.29 -8.28 2.83
N ILE A 15 2.28 -7.46 2.58
CA ILE A 15 2.35 -6.00 2.63
C ILE A 15 2.66 -5.52 4.06
N ALA A 16 1.96 -6.05 5.06
CA ALA A 16 2.18 -5.69 6.46
C ALA A 16 3.61 -6.05 6.93
N GLU A 17 4.10 -7.23 6.56
CA GLU A 17 5.46 -7.67 6.87
C GLU A 17 6.52 -6.80 6.19
N LEU A 18 6.30 -6.39 4.93
CA LEU A 18 7.18 -5.46 4.22
C LEU A 18 7.24 -4.10 4.90
N CYS A 19 6.07 -3.51 5.20
CA CYS A 19 5.99 -2.22 5.89
C CYS A 19 6.62 -2.28 7.27
N ALA A 20 6.39 -3.37 8.00
CA ALA A 20 7.02 -3.59 9.30
C ALA A 20 8.53 -3.62 9.19
N ASP A 21 9.09 -4.33 8.20
CA ASP A 21 10.55 -4.41 7.97
C ASP A 21 11.17 -3.06 7.61
N ILE A 22 10.54 -2.30 6.71
CA ILE A 22 10.98 -0.93 6.37
C ILE A 22 10.99 -0.05 7.62
N ALA A 23 9.94 -0.13 8.44
CA ALA A 23 9.82 0.69 9.63
C ALA A 23 10.87 0.38 10.71
N ARG A 24 11.45 -0.84 10.74
CA ARG A 24 12.54 -1.19 11.68
C ARG A 24 13.86 -0.54 11.34
N GLU A 25 14.02 -0.12 10.09
CA GLU A 25 15.24 0.48 9.57
C GLU A 25 14.98 1.93 9.11
N PRO A 26 14.49 2.82 10.02
CA PRO A 26 14.09 4.19 9.67
C PRO A 26 15.26 5.08 9.22
N MET A 27 16.50 4.57 9.27
CA MET A 27 17.70 5.23 8.76
C MET A 27 18.06 4.83 7.32
N LEU A 28 17.60 3.68 6.82
CA LEU A 28 17.97 3.16 5.48
C LEU A 28 17.08 3.74 4.39
N HIS A 29 17.63 4.47 3.42
CA HIS A 29 16.80 4.98 2.33
C HIS A 29 16.32 3.82 1.44
N PHE A 30 15.01 3.77 1.22
CA PHE A 30 14.37 2.88 0.25
C PHE A 30 13.73 3.78 -0.80
N SER A 31 14.16 3.63 -2.05
CA SER A 31 13.45 4.23 -3.17
C SER A 31 12.13 3.49 -3.41
N GLU A 32 11.20 4.11 -4.13
CA GLU A 32 9.95 3.47 -4.57
C GLU A 32 10.24 2.15 -5.32
N ALA A 33 11.23 2.16 -6.21
CA ALA A 33 11.66 0.99 -6.98
C ALA A 33 12.21 -0.14 -6.08
N ASP A 34 12.93 0.19 -5.00
CA ASP A 34 13.40 -0.82 -4.04
C ASP A 34 12.21 -1.50 -3.35
N ILE A 35 11.22 -0.72 -2.91
CA ILE A 35 10.03 -1.23 -2.23
C ILE A 35 9.19 -2.07 -3.20
N GLN A 36 9.04 -1.63 -4.46
CA GLN A 36 8.39 -2.40 -5.53
C GLN A 36 9.08 -3.76 -5.72
N GLN A 37 10.42 -3.78 -5.79
CA GLN A 37 11.19 -5.03 -5.93
C GLN A 37 10.98 -5.97 -4.75
N MET A 38 11.13 -5.46 -3.53
CA MET A 38 10.93 -6.24 -2.32
C MET A 38 9.51 -6.81 -2.22
N LEU A 39 8.50 -6.04 -2.63
CA LEU A 39 7.11 -6.49 -2.63
C LEU A 39 6.90 -7.63 -3.64
N VAL A 40 7.32 -7.44 -4.89
CA VAL A 40 7.15 -8.45 -5.95
C VAL A 40 7.83 -9.77 -5.59
N GLU A 41 9.04 -9.72 -5.05
CA GLU A 41 9.77 -10.92 -4.63
C GLU A 41 9.03 -11.69 -3.53
N ARG A 42 8.46 -10.98 -2.55
CA ARG A 42 7.68 -11.60 -1.48
C ARG A 42 6.35 -12.15 -1.97
N LEU A 43 5.65 -11.42 -2.84
CA LEU A 43 4.39 -11.88 -3.44
C LEU A 43 4.58 -13.18 -4.23
N ARG A 44 5.71 -13.32 -4.94
CA ARG A 44 6.05 -14.57 -5.64
C ARG A 44 6.27 -15.77 -4.70
N GLN A 45 6.58 -15.54 -3.43
CA GLN A 45 6.66 -16.64 -2.45
C GLN A 45 5.28 -17.17 -2.03
N ILE A 46 4.19 -16.47 -2.35
CA ILE A 46 2.83 -16.96 -2.11
C ILE A 46 2.56 -18.11 -3.09
N LYS A 47 2.23 -19.28 -2.54
CA LYS A 47 1.89 -20.46 -3.33
C LYS A 47 0.80 -20.13 -4.35
N GLY A 48 1.11 -20.35 -5.62
CA GLY A 48 0.20 -20.08 -6.74
C GLY A 48 0.41 -18.73 -7.43
N LEU A 49 1.30 -17.85 -6.93
CA LEU A 49 1.60 -16.57 -7.60
C LEU A 49 2.90 -16.59 -8.44
N ASP A 50 3.86 -17.47 -8.15
CA ASP A 50 5.07 -17.69 -8.97
C ASP A 50 4.89 -18.86 -9.94
N THR A 51 3.77 -18.87 -10.65
CA THR A 51 3.48 -19.83 -11.70
C THR A 51 3.30 -19.12 -13.02
N ASP A 52 3.89 -19.69 -14.07
CA ASP A 52 3.61 -19.28 -15.44
C ASP A 52 2.22 -19.77 -15.84
N VAL A 53 1.44 -18.88 -16.45
CA VAL A 53 0.13 -19.15 -17.04
C VAL A 53 0.25 -19.08 -18.55
N ASP A 54 -0.22 -20.13 -19.21
CA ASP A 54 -0.35 -20.19 -20.66
C ASP A 54 -1.45 -19.22 -21.11
N THR A 55 -1.15 -18.34 -22.06
CA THR A 55 -2.11 -17.35 -22.58
C THR A 55 -2.78 -17.82 -23.87
N ALA A 56 -3.83 -17.12 -24.31
CA ALA A 56 -4.48 -17.38 -25.60
C ALA A 56 -3.61 -16.94 -26.81
N ARG A 57 -2.59 -16.09 -26.58
CA ARG A 57 -1.67 -15.62 -27.62
C ARG A 57 -0.75 -16.74 -28.10
N ARG A 58 -0.83 -17.06 -29.40
CA ARG A 58 0.16 -17.92 -30.08
C ARG A 58 1.45 -17.15 -30.38
N ARG A 59 2.60 -17.84 -30.30
CA ARG A 59 3.93 -17.26 -30.58
C ARG A 59 4.15 -16.86 -32.04
N ALA A 60 3.53 -17.59 -32.95
CA ALA A 60 3.53 -17.30 -34.38
C ALA A 60 2.22 -17.80 -34.99
N LYS A 61 1.93 -17.34 -36.22
CA LYS A 61 0.84 -17.88 -37.03
C LYS A 61 1.03 -19.41 -37.11
N ASP A 62 -0.02 -20.15 -36.75
CA ASP A 62 -0.06 -21.63 -36.73
C ASP A 62 0.83 -22.34 -35.69
N SER A 63 1.51 -21.61 -34.80
CA SER A 63 2.27 -22.24 -33.71
C SER A 63 1.35 -22.92 -32.69
N LYS A 64 1.72 -24.13 -32.25
CA LYS A 64 1.11 -24.79 -31.08
C LYS A 64 1.64 -24.22 -29.76
N ALA A 65 2.74 -23.47 -29.80
CA ALA A 65 3.31 -22.84 -28.61
C ALA A 65 2.61 -21.50 -28.33
N VAL A 66 2.19 -21.33 -27.08
CA VAL A 66 1.60 -20.10 -26.58
C VAL A 66 2.60 -19.26 -25.80
N TYR A 67 2.32 -17.97 -25.66
CA TYR A 67 3.02 -17.15 -24.70
C TYR A 67 2.66 -17.58 -23.29
N LYS A 68 3.60 -17.36 -22.37
CA LYS A 68 3.38 -17.56 -20.95
C LYS A 68 3.59 -16.23 -20.25
N THR A 69 2.79 -15.98 -19.23
CA THR A 69 2.96 -14.81 -18.36
C THR A 69 2.97 -15.24 -16.90
N ARG A 70 3.58 -14.43 -16.04
CA ARG A 70 3.41 -14.58 -14.59
C ARG A 70 2.13 -13.89 -14.15
N LEU A 71 1.76 -14.08 -12.89
CA LEU A 71 0.61 -13.39 -12.30
C LEU A 71 0.99 -12.07 -11.64
N VAL A 72 2.24 -11.92 -11.21
CA VAL A 72 2.75 -10.72 -10.53
C VAL A 72 3.60 -9.90 -11.48
N HIS A 73 3.14 -8.67 -11.76
CA HIS A 73 3.82 -7.71 -12.63
C HIS A 73 4.13 -6.43 -11.87
N ARG A 74 5.16 -5.72 -12.34
CA ARG A 74 5.47 -4.37 -11.93
C ARG A 74 5.23 -3.40 -13.05
N GLU A 75 5.04 -2.14 -12.69
CA GLU A 75 5.05 -1.03 -13.64
C GLU A 75 4.08 -1.30 -14.80
N TYR A 76 2.90 -1.80 -14.46
CA TYR A 76 1.88 -2.26 -15.39
C TYR A 76 1.16 -1.07 -16.00
N GLY A 77 1.19 -0.95 -17.32
CA GLY A 77 0.44 0.09 -18.03
C GLY A 77 -1.06 -0.22 -17.98
N ASP A 78 -1.86 0.75 -17.56
CA ASP A 78 -3.32 0.69 -17.57
C ASP A 78 -3.91 1.68 -18.60
N GLY A 79 -3.26 1.77 -19.77
CA GLY A 79 -3.63 2.69 -20.84
C GLY A 79 -3.49 4.16 -20.44
N GLU A 80 -4.58 4.93 -20.58
CA GLU A 80 -4.62 6.37 -20.33
C GLU A 80 -4.46 6.77 -18.86
N ARG A 81 -4.67 5.82 -17.92
CA ARG A 81 -4.60 6.07 -16.46
C ARG A 81 -3.17 5.99 -15.91
N GLY A 82 -2.21 5.80 -16.80
CA GLY A 82 -0.81 5.68 -16.46
C GLY A 82 -0.46 4.27 -16.01
N ARG A 83 0.39 4.19 -15.00
CA ARG A 83 1.08 2.95 -14.62
C ARG A 83 0.80 2.63 -13.17
N ILE A 84 0.53 1.35 -12.89
CA ILE A 84 0.35 0.79 -11.56
C ILE A 84 1.65 0.11 -11.15
N ASP A 85 2.14 0.43 -9.96
CA ASP A 85 3.44 -0.04 -9.47
C ASP A 85 3.54 -1.57 -9.40
N VAL A 86 2.54 -2.24 -8.82
CA VAL A 86 2.48 -3.70 -8.75
C VAL A 86 1.04 -4.19 -8.97
N VAL A 87 0.88 -5.22 -9.79
CA VAL A 87 -0.42 -5.88 -10.00
C VAL A 87 -0.30 -7.39 -9.83
N VAL A 88 -1.41 -8.00 -9.40
CA VAL A 88 -1.60 -9.45 -9.36
C VAL A 88 -2.85 -9.79 -10.17
N PHE A 89 -2.68 -10.63 -11.19
CA PHE A 89 -3.78 -11.09 -12.04
C PHE A 89 -4.43 -12.37 -11.52
N ASP A 90 -5.72 -12.51 -11.84
CA ASP A 90 -6.42 -13.78 -11.73
C ASP A 90 -5.91 -14.75 -12.81
N PRO A 91 -5.59 -16.02 -12.48
CA PRO A 91 -5.09 -16.98 -13.46
C PRO A 91 -6.03 -17.24 -14.63
N GLU A 92 -7.35 -17.24 -14.40
CA GLU A 92 -8.34 -17.49 -15.46
C GLU A 92 -8.39 -16.33 -16.44
N ASP A 93 -8.21 -15.10 -15.95
CA ASP A 93 -8.15 -13.92 -16.78
C ASP A 93 -6.82 -13.79 -17.52
N ALA A 94 -5.71 -14.11 -16.87
CA ALA A 94 -4.39 -14.17 -17.50
C ALA A 94 -4.35 -15.20 -18.65
N ALA A 95 -5.06 -16.31 -18.53
CA ALA A 95 -5.17 -17.32 -19.58
C ALA A 95 -5.87 -16.81 -20.85
N LYS A 96 -6.71 -15.77 -20.74
CA LYS A 96 -7.45 -15.18 -21.88
C LYS A 96 -6.64 -14.14 -22.66
N ILE A 97 -5.45 -13.75 -22.18
CA ILE A 97 -4.60 -12.75 -22.85
C ILE A 97 -4.28 -13.19 -24.28
N ASP A 98 -4.64 -12.36 -25.26
CA ASP A 98 -4.44 -12.62 -26.69
C ASP A 98 -3.50 -11.59 -27.35
N ASN A 99 -2.92 -10.70 -26.55
CA ASN A 99 -1.94 -9.69 -26.93
C ASN A 99 -0.67 -9.79 -26.07
N ALA A 100 0.50 -9.53 -26.66
CA ALA A 100 1.77 -9.54 -25.95
C ALA A 100 1.87 -8.45 -24.84
N ASN A 101 1.06 -7.39 -24.93
CA ASN A 101 1.00 -6.30 -23.97
C ASN A 101 0.04 -6.57 -22.79
N LEU A 102 -0.29 -7.84 -22.50
CA LEU A 102 -1.18 -8.25 -21.41
C LEU A 102 -2.62 -7.71 -21.57
N GLN A 103 -3.13 -7.74 -22.80
CA GLN A 103 -4.48 -7.29 -23.15
C GLN A 103 -5.37 -8.47 -23.57
N ILE A 104 -6.69 -8.27 -23.46
CA ILE A 104 -7.71 -9.11 -24.07
C ILE A 104 -8.40 -8.24 -25.13
N GLY A 105 -8.21 -8.55 -26.41
CA GLY A 105 -8.53 -7.63 -27.49
C GLY A 105 -7.71 -6.34 -27.36
N ASP A 106 -8.40 -5.20 -27.26
CA ASP A 106 -7.80 -3.87 -27.13
C ASP A 106 -7.74 -3.38 -25.66
N ASP A 107 -8.33 -4.12 -24.72
CA ASP A 107 -8.43 -3.72 -23.32
C ASP A 107 -7.31 -4.30 -22.47
N TYR A 108 -6.69 -3.45 -21.65
CA TYR A 108 -5.76 -3.88 -20.62
C TYR A 108 -6.47 -4.79 -19.60
N LEU A 109 -5.79 -5.87 -19.22
CA LEU A 109 -6.29 -6.79 -18.22
C LEU A 109 -6.51 -6.07 -16.89
N VAL A 110 -7.72 -6.23 -16.33
CA VAL A 110 -8.07 -5.66 -15.03
C VAL A 110 -7.47 -6.55 -13.92
N PRO A 111 -6.64 -6.01 -13.01
CA PRO A 111 -5.99 -6.80 -11.98
C PRO A 111 -6.97 -7.26 -10.89
N ASP A 112 -6.68 -8.41 -10.28
CA ASP A 112 -7.41 -8.86 -9.09
C ASP A 112 -6.96 -8.07 -7.86
N PHE A 113 -5.64 -7.79 -7.79
CA PHE A 113 -5.04 -6.88 -6.81
C PHE A 113 -4.14 -5.85 -7.48
N ALA A 114 -4.21 -4.61 -7.02
CA ALA A 114 -3.34 -3.51 -7.47
C ALA A 114 -2.68 -2.85 -6.26
N VAL A 115 -1.43 -2.40 -6.40
CA VAL A 115 -0.69 -1.70 -5.36
C VAL A 115 -0.04 -0.47 -5.96
N GLU A 116 -0.22 0.67 -5.29
CA GLU A 116 0.49 1.92 -5.54
C GLU A 116 1.35 2.23 -4.31
N LEU A 117 2.63 2.53 -4.56
CA LEU A 117 3.62 2.85 -3.54
C LEU A 117 3.96 4.33 -3.67
N GLY A 118 3.57 5.12 -2.69
CA GLY A 118 3.98 6.52 -2.66
C GLY A 118 5.11 6.75 -1.66
N THR A 119 6.16 7.41 -2.14
CA THR A 119 7.26 7.93 -1.31
C THR A 119 7.31 9.47 -1.37
N GLU A 120 8.30 10.13 -0.74
CA GLU A 120 8.40 11.60 -0.68
C GLU A 120 8.51 12.28 -2.06
N LYS A 121 7.40 12.50 -2.76
CA LYS A 121 7.32 13.39 -3.93
C LYS A 121 6.93 14.81 -3.47
N THR A 122 7.67 15.82 -3.93
CA THR A 122 7.86 17.09 -3.20
C THR A 122 6.92 18.24 -3.51
N THR A 123 6.12 18.16 -4.58
CA THR A 123 5.39 19.34 -5.05
C THR A 123 3.87 19.21 -5.10
N ASN A 124 3.30 18.00 -5.24
CA ASN A 124 1.84 17.84 -5.30
C ASN A 124 1.33 16.49 -4.75
N ALA A 125 1.63 16.20 -3.48
CA ALA A 125 1.22 14.95 -2.82
C ALA A 125 -0.29 14.67 -2.91
N LEU A 126 -1.12 15.72 -2.91
CA LEU A 126 -2.57 15.59 -3.01
C LEU A 126 -3.00 15.02 -4.37
N THR A 127 -2.53 15.60 -5.48
CA THR A 127 -2.86 15.09 -6.82
C THR A 127 -2.31 13.69 -7.03
N HIS A 128 -1.11 13.40 -6.53
CA HIS A 128 -0.56 12.05 -6.63
C HIS A 128 -1.45 11.01 -5.93
N ILE A 129 -1.83 11.25 -4.67
CA ILE A 129 -2.71 10.33 -3.94
C ILE A 129 -4.04 10.14 -4.66
N LYS A 130 -4.64 11.21 -5.20
CA LYS A 130 -5.89 11.10 -5.97
C LYS A 130 -5.74 10.20 -7.19
N ASN A 131 -4.73 10.44 -8.00
CA ASN A 131 -4.47 9.65 -9.21
C ASN A 131 -4.19 8.18 -8.84
N ASP A 132 -3.45 7.94 -7.76
CA ASP A 132 -3.16 6.58 -7.31
C ASP A 132 -4.43 5.88 -6.82
N LEU A 133 -5.29 6.56 -6.06
CA LEU A 133 -6.60 6.03 -5.66
C LEU A 133 -7.46 5.67 -6.88
N GLU A 134 -7.57 6.57 -7.88
CA GLU A 134 -8.37 6.34 -9.11
C GLU A 134 -7.93 5.11 -9.91
N LYS A 135 -6.63 4.79 -9.93
CA LYS A 135 -6.13 3.55 -10.56
C LYS A 135 -6.52 2.32 -9.74
N LEU A 136 -6.41 2.42 -8.42
CA LEU A 136 -6.67 1.31 -7.49
C LEU A 136 -8.15 0.90 -7.44
N GLU A 137 -9.08 1.81 -7.74
CA GLU A 137 -10.52 1.53 -7.78
C GLU A 137 -10.90 0.35 -8.68
N ARG A 138 -10.13 0.12 -9.76
CA ARG A 138 -10.41 -0.90 -10.77
C ARG A 138 -10.05 -2.32 -10.32
N ALA A 139 -9.27 -2.47 -9.24
CA ALA A 139 -8.88 -3.78 -8.76
C ALA A 139 -10.13 -4.58 -8.34
N LYS A 140 -10.28 -5.79 -8.87
CA LYS A 140 -11.49 -6.61 -8.65
C LYS A 140 -11.67 -6.99 -7.19
N THR A 141 -10.58 -7.34 -6.51
CA THR A 141 -10.61 -7.76 -5.11
C THR A 141 -10.13 -6.66 -4.17
N ALA A 142 -8.90 -6.15 -4.35
CA ALA A 142 -8.41 -5.05 -3.52
C ALA A 142 -7.32 -4.19 -4.18
N GLY A 143 -7.45 -2.88 -4.00
CA GLY A 143 -6.43 -1.89 -4.33
C GLY A 143 -5.70 -1.43 -3.07
N TYR A 144 -4.37 -1.35 -3.08
CA TYR A 144 -3.57 -0.98 -1.92
C TYR A 144 -2.78 0.31 -2.19
N LEU A 145 -3.05 1.36 -1.41
CA LEU A 145 -2.18 2.53 -1.35
C LEU A 145 -1.25 2.39 -0.14
N ILE A 146 0.04 2.22 -0.37
CA ILE A 146 1.05 2.18 0.69
C ILE A 146 1.87 3.46 0.61
N TYR A 147 1.61 4.38 1.53
CA TYR A 147 2.23 5.69 1.54
C TYR A 147 3.25 5.82 2.66
N ILE A 148 4.53 5.83 2.31
CA ILE A 148 5.64 5.88 3.25
C ILE A 148 6.34 7.23 3.14
N PHE A 149 6.26 8.02 4.20
CA PHE A 149 6.94 9.31 4.30
C PHE A 149 8.10 9.20 5.27
N ARG A 150 9.28 9.68 4.89
CA ARG A 150 10.42 9.76 5.78
C ARG A 150 10.65 11.20 6.21
N ASP A 151 10.65 11.44 7.50
CA ASP A 151 11.25 12.66 8.03
C ASP A 151 12.78 12.52 8.08
N THR A 152 13.48 13.23 7.19
CA THR A 152 14.95 13.24 7.09
C THR A 152 15.63 14.25 8.02
N THR A 153 14.86 14.97 8.85
CA THR A 153 15.37 16.07 9.66
C THR A 153 16.14 15.58 10.87
N LYS A 154 17.41 15.98 10.96
CA LYS A 154 18.33 15.63 12.06
C LYS A 154 18.34 16.64 13.22
N SER A 155 17.59 17.74 13.11
CA SER A 155 17.58 18.81 14.13
C SER A 155 16.82 18.41 15.41
N PRO A 156 17.36 18.69 16.60
CA PRO A 156 16.67 18.49 17.87
C PRO A 156 15.36 19.26 18.03
N THR A 157 14.49 18.72 18.89
CA THR A 157 13.27 19.39 19.39
C THR A 157 13.60 20.78 19.96
N GLY A 158 12.70 21.73 19.75
CA GLY A 158 12.88 23.13 20.19
C GLY A 158 13.68 24.02 19.23
N GLN A 159 14.38 23.46 18.23
CA GLN A 159 15.04 24.27 17.21
C GLN A 159 14.07 24.74 16.12
N LYS A 160 14.29 25.96 15.59
CA LYS A 160 13.50 26.51 14.47
C LYS A 160 13.44 25.57 13.27
N ARG A 161 14.56 24.90 12.94
CA ARG A 161 14.64 23.95 11.82
C ARG A 161 13.77 22.71 12.04
N ARG A 162 13.68 22.20 13.27
CA ARG A 162 12.78 21.08 13.62
C ARG A 162 11.31 21.49 13.52
N GLN A 163 10.97 22.67 14.03
CA GLN A 163 9.60 23.21 13.91
C GLN A 163 9.17 23.39 12.44
N GLN A 164 10.08 23.82 11.56
CA GLN A 164 9.81 23.91 10.13
C GLN A 164 9.58 22.53 9.49
N ALA A 165 10.37 21.53 9.88
CA ALA A 165 10.19 20.16 9.42
C ALA A 165 8.86 19.56 9.90
N ASP A 166 8.48 19.78 11.17
CA ASP A 166 7.17 19.33 11.69
C ASP A 166 6.02 19.92 10.89
N LYS A 167 6.07 21.23 10.60
CA LYS A 167 5.09 21.90 9.72
C LYS A 167 5.08 21.31 8.31
N SER A 168 6.24 20.93 7.78
CA SER A 168 6.35 20.30 6.46
C SER A 168 5.73 18.90 6.44
N VAL A 169 6.06 18.06 7.42
CA VAL A 169 5.47 16.72 7.59
C VAL A 169 3.95 16.82 7.74
N GLU A 170 3.49 17.72 8.58
CA GLU A 170 2.06 17.96 8.81
C GLU A 170 1.35 18.32 7.49
N ARG A 171 1.89 19.31 6.77
CA ARG A 171 1.28 19.83 5.54
C ARG A 171 1.36 18.85 4.37
N ARG A 172 2.50 18.17 4.18
CA ARG A 172 2.77 17.38 2.96
C ARG A 172 2.33 15.93 3.08
N PHE A 173 2.19 15.42 4.31
CA PHE A 173 1.86 14.02 4.56
C PHE A 173 0.58 13.89 5.36
N LYS A 174 0.58 14.31 6.63
CA LYS A 174 -0.52 14.00 7.55
C LYS A 174 -1.85 14.60 7.09
N LYS A 175 -1.88 15.91 6.79
CA LYS A 175 -3.11 16.57 6.32
C LYS A 175 -3.63 15.97 5.02
N VAL A 176 -2.74 15.73 4.06
CA VAL A 176 -3.11 15.15 2.76
C VAL A 176 -3.73 13.77 2.94
N VAL A 177 -3.10 12.91 3.73
CA VAL A 177 -3.62 11.57 4.04
C VAL A 177 -4.96 11.67 4.77
N LEU A 178 -5.08 12.50 5.80
CA LEU A 178 -6.34 12.64 6.54
C LEU A 178 -7.47 13.17 5.64
N GLU A 179 -7.19 14.11 4.76
CA GLU A 179 -8.17 14.69 3.84
C GLU A 179 -8.65 13.72 2.79
N GLU A 180 -7.76 12.92 2.21
CA GLU A 180 -8.11 12.03 1.10
C GLU A 180 -8.48 10.60 1.53
N VAL A 181 -8.00 10.14 2.68
CA VAL A 181 -8.17 8.75 3.13
C VAL A 181 -9.17 8.63 4.28
N VAL A 182 -9.21 9.60 5.19
CA VAL A 182 -10.06 9.53 6.39
C VAL A 182 -11.37 10.29 6.19
N LYS A 183 -11.30 11.50 5.62
CA LYS A 183 -12.50 12.33 5.43
C LYS A 183 -13.35 11.92 4.24
N LYS A 184 -12.77 11.21 3.26
CA LYS A 184 -13.49 10.71 2.10
C LYS A 184 -13.93 9.28 2.33
N GLU A 185 -15.12 8.97 1.83
CA GLU A 185 -15.58 7.59 1.73
C GLU A 185 -14.83 6.92 0.58
N LEU A 186 -13.77 6.19 0.92
CA LEU A 186 -13.02 5.41 -0.05
C LEU A 186 -13.85 4.20 -0.50
N PRO A 187 -13.75 3.80 -1.78
CA PRO A 187 -14.32 2.55 -2.25
C PRO A 187 -13.94 1.36 -1.37
N SER A 188 -14.89 0.45 -1.15
CA SER A 188 -14.75 -0.65 -0.20
C SER A 188 -13.70 -1.70 -0.58
N ASN A 189 -13.14 -1.65 -1.78
CA ASN A 189 -12.01 -2.46 -2.24
C ASN A 189 -10.65 -1.79 -2.00
N ILE A 190 -10.59 -0.49 -1.67
CA ILE A 190 -9.33 0.21 -1.42
C ILE A 190 -8.89 0.02 0.02
N ARG A 191 -7.61 -0.25 0.22
CA ARG A 191 -6.91 -0.35 1.51
C ARG A 191 -5.74 0.61 1.52
N VAL A 192 -5.55 1.28 2.64
CA VAL A 192 -4.50 2.30 2.78
C VAL A 192 -3.65 2.03 4.01
N LEU A 193 -2.33 2.07 3.83
CA LEU A 193 -1.36 2.15 4.90
C LEU A 193 -0.55 3.44 4.74
N ALA A 194 -0.61 4.32 5.73
CA ALA A 194 0.20 5.53 5.77
C ALA A 194 1.20 5.45 6.93
N VAL A 195 2.49 5.45 6.61
CA VAL A 195 3.59 5.26 7.57
C VAL A 195 4.53 6.46 7.51
N LEU A 196 4.68 7.17 8.64
CA LEU A 196 5.70 8.19 8.83
C LEU A 196 6.90 7.57 9.55
N LEU A 197 8.05 7.56 8.89
CA LEU A 197 9.33 7.14 9.46
C LEU A 197 10.04 8.34 10.07
N GLY A 198 10.30 8.29 11.38
CA GLY A 198 11.10 9.30 12.07
C GLY A 198 12.57 8.91 12.07
N SER A 199 13.44 9.72 11.46
CA SER A 199 14.89 9.51 11.54
C SER A 199 15.53 10.10 12.81
N PHE A 200 14.76 10.87 13.60
CA PHE A 200 15.29 11.58 14.74
C PHE A 200 15.56 10.66 15.95
N ARG A 201 16.76 10.79 16.50
CA ARG A 201 17.21 10.16 17.75
C ARG A 201 17.23 11.25 18.82
N ASP A 202 16.25 11.27 19.71
CA ASP A 202 16.47 12.00 20.96
C ASP A 202 17.52 11.23 21.77
N GLN A 203 18.55 11.91 22.26
CA GLN A 203 19.91 11.39 22.52
C GLN A 203 20.05 10.29 23.59
N SER A 204 18.96 9.66 24.05
CA SER A 204 19.03 8.51 24.96
C SER A 204 18.23 7.28 24.53
N LYS A 205 17.22 7.37 23.63
CA LYS A 205 16.43 6.20 23.19
C LYS A 205 15.83 6.40 21.80
N LEU A 206 15.88 5.37 20.96
CA LEU A 206 15.04 5.20 19.75
C LEU A 206 13.58 4.92 20.18
N GLN A 207 12.94 5.85 20.89
CA GLN A 207 11.52 5.75 21.17
C GLN A 207 10.75 6.28 19.95
N ASN A 208 9.83 5.46 19.42
CA ASN A 208 8.91 5.78 18.32
C ASN A 208 9.57 5.94 16.94
N GLN A 209 10.05 4.83 16.37
CA GLN A 209 10.68 4.80 15.03
C GLN A 209 9.71 5.16 13.90
N CYS A 210 8.41 4.96 14.10
CA CYS A 210 7.40 5.37 13.12
C CYS A 210 6.10 5.84 13.79
N GLN A 211 5.30 6.56 13.01
CA GLN A 211 3.89 6.82 13.28
C GLN A 211 3.07 6.22 12.15
N ILE A 212 1.96 5.58 12.47
CA ILE A 212 1.10 4.92 11.47
C ILE A 212 -0.31 5.46 11.64
N LEU A 213 -0.98 5.73 10.53
CA LEU A 213 -2.39 6.10 10.55
C LEU A 213 -3.22 4.96 11.16
N ASP A 214 -3.94 5.27 12.23
CA ASP A 214 -5.01 4.44 12.74
C ASP A 214 -6.33 4.97 12.22
N LYS A 215 -6.92 4.26 11.25
CA LYS A 215 -8.18 4.67 10.63
C LYS A 215 -9.35 4.68 11.61
N GLY A 216 -9.32 3.83 12.63
CA GLY A 216 -10.38 3.79 13.64
C GLY A 216 -10.44 5.06 14.49
N THR A 217 -9.30 5.73 14.69
CA THR A 217 -9.24 7.00 15.44
C THR A 217 -9.04 8.23 14.56
N GLY A 218 -8.78 8.03 13.26
CA GLY A 218 -8.43 9.11 12.33
C GLY A 218 -7.14 9.84 12.71
N SER A 219 -6.20 9.17 13.39
CA SER A 219 -4.99 9.81 13.91
C SER A 219 -3.73 8.98 13.70
N PHE A 220 -2.57 9.64 13.71
CA PHE A 220 -1.28 8.96 13.60
C PHE A 220 -0.80 8.49 14.98
N VAL A 221 -0.70 7.17 15.16
CA VAL A 221 -0.28 6.55 16.41
C VAL A 221 1.20 6.20 16.34
N ALA A 222 1.96 6.62 17.36
CA ALA A 222 3.37 6.27 17.49
C ALA A 222 3.55 4.77 17.75
N LYS A 223 4.48 4.15 17.03
CA LYS A 223 4.86 2.75 17.22
C LYS A 223 6.36 2.66 17.44
N SER A 224 6.73 1.95 18.51
CA SER A 224 8.12 1.63 18.80
C SER A 224 8.45 0.27 18.20
N ILE A 225 9.51 0.23 17.41
CA ILE A 225 10.06 -1.02 16.91
C ILE A 225 11.41 -1.21 17.57
N ASP A 226 11.39 -1.87 18.70
CA ASP A 226 12.62 -2.43 19.26
C ASP A 226 13.05 -3.61 18.38
N ARG A 227 14.34 -3.94 18.38
CA ARG A 227 14.86 -5.08 17.61
C ARG A 227 14.31 -6.42 18.10
N ALA A 228 13.61 -6.45 19.24
CA ALA A 228 12.92 -7.61 19.78
C ALA A 228 11.82 -8.14 18.84
N ARG A 229 11.82 -9.47 18.60
CA ARG A 229 10.85 -10.17 17.73
C ARG A 229 9.39 -9.89 18.11
N LYS A 230 9.07 -9.75 19.40
CA LYS A 230 7.71 -9.50 19.90
C LYS A 230 7.11 -8.20 19.34
N LYS A 231 7.88 -7.11 19.27
CA LYS A 231 7.38 -5.82 18.78
C LYS A 231 7.14 -5.80 17.26
N LYS A 232 7.88 -6.62 16.49
CA LYS A 232 7.59 -6.80 15.05
C LYS A 232 6.24 -7.48 14.84
N ALA A 233 5.93 -8.52 15.62
CA ALA A 233 4.65 -9.22 15.51
C ALA A 233 3.46 -8.30 15.85
N GLU A 234 3.55 -7.54 16.94
CA GLU A 234 2.53 -6.55 17.33
C GLU A 234 2.34 -5.47 16.25
N LEU A 235 3.42 -5.04 15.59
CA LEU A 235 3.34 -4.11 14.47
C LEU A 235 2.65 -4.72 13.25
N ILE A 236 3.00 -5.95 12.88
CA ILE A 236 2.36 -6.67 11.77
C ILE A 236 0.86 -6.82 12.04
N GLU A 237 0.49 -7.22 13.26
CA GLU A 237 -0.91 -7.34 13.66
C GLU A 237 -1.65 -6.01 13.56
N PHE A 238 -1.03 -4.92 14.02
CA PHE A 238 -1.59 -3.58 13.87
C PHE A 238 -1.79 -3.19 12.40
N LEU A 239 -0.79 -3.42 11.54
CA LEU A 239 -0.88 -3.15 10.11
C LEU A 239 -1.94 -4.00 9.41
N MET A 240 -2.06 -5.28 9.78
CA MET A 240 -3.11 -6.18 9.30
C MET A 240 -4.49 -5.65 9.68
N LYS A 241 -4.68 -5.15 10.90
CA LYS A 241 -5.93 -4.51 11.31
C LYS A 241 -6.26 -3.30 10.44
N GLN A 242 -5.26 -2.47 10.12
CA GLN A 242 -5.47 -1.33 9.22
C GLN A 242 -5.84 -1.77 7.79
N LEU A 243 -5.29 -2.87 7.29
CA LEU A 243 -5.66 -3.45 5.98
C LEU A 243 -7.02 -4.17 6.00
N ALA A 244 -7.49 -4.63 7.16
CA ALA A 244 -8.80 -5.26 7.30
C ALA A 244 -9.94 -4.25 7.51
N TRP A 245 -9.63 -3.03 7.97
CA TRP A 245 -10.63 -2.03 8.33
C TRP A 245 -11.58 -1.69 7.18
N GLU A 246 -12.88 -1.73 7.48
CA GLU A 246 -13.98 -1.31 6.61
C GLU A 246 -14.71 -0.09 7.19
N PRO A 247 -15.10 0.92 6.37
CA PRO A 247 -15.75 2.14 6.86
C PRO A 247 -17.04 1.91 7.67
N SER A 248 -17.75 0.81 7.41
CA SER A 248 -18.99 0.45 8.11
C SER A 248 -18.83 0.24 9.62
N GLU A 249 -17.59 0.04 10.11
CA GLU A 249 -17.28 -0.09 11.53
C GLU A 249 -17.22 1.26 12.28
N ALA A 250 -17.12 2.40 11.58
CA ALA A 250 -17.04 3.72 12.20
C ALA A 250 -18.42 4.31 12.56
N SER A 251 -19.47 3.93 11.83
CA SER A 251 -20.84 4.43 11.97
C SER A 251 -21.48 4.12 13.33
N THR A 252 -20.96 3.13 14.06
CA THR A 252 -21.45 2.74 15.39
C THR A 252 -20.77 3.48 16.54
N MET A 253 -19.64 4.16 16.33
CA MET A 253 -18.96 4.89 17.40
C MET A 253 -19.30 6.38 17.48
N TRP A 254 -19.76 7.00 16.39
CA TRP A 254 -20.02 8.46 16.35
C TRP A 254 -21.47 8.89 16.63
N CYS A 255 -22.43 7.96 16.74
CA CYS A 255 -23.83 8.27 17.08
C CYS A 255 -24.17 8.08 18.57
N GLY A 256 -23.18 7.89 19.44
CA GLY A 256 -23.39 7.49 20.83
C GLY A 256 -23.11 8.57 21.89
N SER A 257 -23.40 9.86 21.67
CA SER A 257 -23.42 10.84 22.77
C SER A 257 -24.15 12.14 22.46
N GLN A 258 -25.43 12.07 22.08
CA GLN A 258 -26.36 13.21 22.21
C GLN A 258 -27.78 12.72 22.57
N THR A 259 -27.95 12.33 23.83
CA THR A 259 -29.24 12.30 24.54
C THR A 259 -28.91 12.58 26.00
N ALA A 260 -29.57 13.42 26.78
CA ALA A 260 -30.56 14.46 26.58
C ALA A 260 -30.50 15.24 27.92
N GLY A 261 -30.39 16.56 27.89
CA GLY A 261 -30.52 17.41 29.06
C GLY A 261 -31.70 18.33 28.82
N GLY A 262 -32.90 17.85 29.19
CA GLY A 262 -34.07 18.70 29.44
C GLY A 262 -34.12 19.07 30.92
#